data_AF-A0A2S6R446-F1
#
_entry.id   AF-A0A2S6R446-F1
#
_cell.length_a   1.000
_cell.length_b   1.000
_cell.length_c   1.000
_cell.angle_alpha   90.00
_cell.angle_beta   90.00
_cell.angle_gamma   90.00
#
_symmetry.space_group_name_H-M   'P 1'
#
loop_
_entity.id
_entity.type
_entity.pdbx_description
1 polymer ?
#
loop_
_entity_poly.entity_id
_entity_poly.type
_entity_poly.pdbx_seq_one_letter_code
_entity_poly.pdbx_strand_id
1 'polypeptide(L)'
;LHPDIQTDMHARAGDVLAGLFEVEFRPGKEIKARLETLNIATDSIDYIINSHLHWDHTGGNALVPNATIIIQEKEWEAGHVPELIEANIFNPEDYNHGHQVRQVDGEFDLFGDGTVVTVPTHGHTPGH
;
A
#
# COMPACT_ATOMS: atom_id res chain seq x y z
N LEU A 1 0.50 -0.85 7.11
CA LEU A 1 1.30 -1.81 7.91
C LEU A 1 0.70 -3.21 7.91
N HIS A 2 1.54 -4.22 7.71
CA HIS A 2 1.19 -5.65 7.78
C HIS A 2 1.01 -6.13 9.23
N PRO A 3 0.01 -6.99 9.55
CA PRO A 3 -0.22 -7.49 10.91
C PRO A 3 1.00 -8.09 11.60
N ASP A 4 1.90 -8.76 10.87
CA ASP A 4 3.10 -9.38 11.43
C ASP A 4 4.03 -8.37 12.13
N ILE A 5 3.97 -7.09 11.73
CA ILE A 5 4.72 -5.99 12.39
C ILE A 5 4.33 -5.85 13.87
N GLN A 6 3.12 -6.28 14.26
CA GLN A 6 2.67 -6.24 15.65
C GLN A 6 3.43 -7.21 16.56
N THR A 7 4.03 -8.25 15.99
CA THR A 7 4.71 -9.33 16.72
C THR A 7 6.20 -9.40 16.42
N ASP A 8 6.59 -9.17 15.16
CA ASP A 8 7.97 -9.30 14.71
C ASP A 8 8.27 -8.37 13.51
N MET A 9 8.66 -7.13 13.84
CA MET A 9 9.10 -6.13 12.88
C MET A 9 10.36 -6.59 12.11
N HIS A 10 11.28 -7.28 12.78
CA HIS A 10 12.53 -7.73 12.17
C HIS A 10 12.25 -8.79 11.10
N ALA A 11 11.40 -9.77 11.38
CA ALA A 11 11.04 -10.80 10.43
C ALA A 11 10.27 -10.25 9.22
N ARG A 12 9.38 -9.26 9.42
CA ARG A 12 8.56 -8.72 8.32
C ARG A 12 9.25 -7.64 7.50
N ALA A 13 9.95 -6.70 8.13
CA ALA A 13 10.52 -5.52 7.46
C ALA A 13 12.07 -5.58 7.35
N GLY A 14 12.72 -6.56 7.96
CA GLY A 14 14.16 -6.70 7.97
C GLY A 14 14.86 -5.80 8.99
N ASP A 15 16.10 -6.16 9.32
CA ASP A 15 16.88 -5.52 10.39
C ASP A 15 17.17 -4.04 10.15
N VAL A 16 17.34 -3.63 8.89
CA VAL A 16 17.63 -2.24 8.54
C VAL A 16 16.46 -1.35 8.90
N LEU A 17 15.25 -1.69 8.46
CA LEU A 17 14.05 -0.90 8.79
C LEU A 17 13.70 -1.01 10.28
N ALA A 18 13.82 -2.20 10.87
CA ALA A 18 13.60 -2.41 12.29
C ALA A 18 14.58 -1.60 13.18
N GLY A 19 15.80 -1.34 12.70
CA GLY A 19 16.79 -0.50 13.40
C GLY A 19 16.57 1.01 13.22
N LEU A 20 15.80 1.43 12.22
CA LEU A 20 15.54 2.84 11.90
C LEU A 20 14.21 3.36 12.48
N PHE A 21 13.24 2.48 12.68
CA PHE A 21 11.89 2.85 13.08
C PHE A 21 11.46 2.20 14.38
N GLU A 22 10.89 3.01 15.27
CA GLU A 22 10.03 2.51 16.36
C GLU A 22 8.58 2.55 15.89
N VAL A 23 7.93 1.39 15.83
CA VAL A 23 6.57 1.26 15.30
C VAL A 23 5.58 0.99 16.43
N GLU A 24 4.68 1.93 16.68
CA GLU A 24 3.55 1.70 17.57
C GLU A 24 2.36 1.10 16.80
N PHE A 25 2.43 -0.19 16.53
CA PHE A 25 1.38 -0.94 15.86
C PHE A 25 0.97 -2.14 16.71
N ARG A 26 -0.24 -2.06 17.29
CA ARG A 26 -0.80 -3.06 18.21
C ARG A 26 -2.09 -3.65 17.62
N PRO A 27 -2.54 -4.84 18.07
CA PRO A 27 -3.83 -5.38 17.67
C PRO A 27 -4.98 -4.36 17.78
N GLY A 28 -5.85 -4.32 16.78
CA GLY A 28 -6.92 -3.32 16.64
C GLY A 28 -6.51 -2.03 15.90
N LYS A 29 -5.26 -1.93 15.44
CA LYS A 29 -4.76 -0.80 14.64
C LYS A 29 -4.72 -1.09 13.14
N GLU A 30 -4.76 -2.36 12.76
CA GLU A 30 -4.85 -2.82 11.38
C GLU A 30 -6.11 -2.29 10.67
N ILE A 31 -6.01 -2.02 9.37
CA ILE A 31 -7.08 -1.42 8.57
C ILE A 31 -8.41 -2.17 8.72
N LYS A 32 -8.35 -3.51 8.79
CA LYS A 32 -9.52 -4.37 9.02
C LYS A 32 -10.26 -4.01 10.31
N ALA A 33 -9.58 -4.03 11.45
CA ALA A 33 -10.23 -3.71 12.73
C ALA A 33 -10.73 -2.27 12.76
N ARG A 34 -10.01 -1.33 12.14
CA ARG A 34 -10.45 0.07 12.06
C ARG A 34 -11.74 0.20 11.25
N LEU A 35 -11.87 -0.49 10.11
CA LEU A 35 -13.09 -0.53 9.31
C LEU A 35 -14.25 -1.20 10.06
N GLU A 36 -13.98 -2.29 10.79
CA GLU A 36 -14.99 -2.98 11.61
C GLU A 36 -15.57 -2.07 12.70
N THR A 37 -14.77 -1.17 13.30
CA THR A 37 -15.31 -0.17 14.26
C THR A 37 -16.32 0.81 13.66
N LEU A 38 -16.33 0.94 12.34
CA LEU A 38 -17.26 1.76 11.57
C LEU A 38 -18.41 0.95 10.97
N ASN A 39 -18.49 -0.36 11.27
CA ASN A 39 -19.41 -1.32 10.64
C ASN A 39 -19.22 -1.41 9.11
N ILE A 40 -17.99 -1.24 8.63
CA ILE A 40 -17.63 -1.39 7.21
C ILE A 40 -16.91 -2.73 7.06
N ALA A 41 -17.42 -3.59 6.18
CA ALA A 41 -16.78 -4.86 5.88
C ALA A 41 -15.61 -4.64 4.91
N THR A 42 -14.48 -5.31 5.14
CA THR A 42 -13.29 -5.15 4.30
C THR A 42 -13.49 -5.64 2.86
N ASP A 43 -14.42 -6.59 2.67
CA ASP A 43 -14.77 -7.15 1.37
C ASP A 43 -15.76 -6.27 0.58
N SER A 44 -16.32 -5.23 1.19
CA SER A 44 -17.19 -4.24 0.55
C SER A 44 -16.44 -3.00 0.07
N ILE A 45 -15.11 -2.96 0.16
CA ILE A 45 -14.29 -1.85 -0.32
C ILE A 45 -14.02 -2.06 -1.80
N ASP A 46 -14.41 -1.09 -2.63
CA ASP A 46 -14.26 -1.17 -4.08
C ASP A 46 -12.84 -0.81 -4.56
N TYR A 47 -12.17 0.12 -3.88
CA TYR A 47 -10.88 0.68 -4.32
C TYR A 47 -9.89 0.86 -3.18
N ILE A 48 -8.62 0.59 -3.47
CA ILE A 48 -7.47 1.03 -2.68
C ILE A 48 -6.65 1.95 -3.57
N ILE A 49 -6.40 3.17 -3.14
CA ILE A 49 -5.51 4.09 -3.84
C ILE A 49 -4.19 4.12 -3.06
N ASN A 50 -3.16 3.50 -3.61
CA ASN A 50 -1.83 3.53 -3.01
C ASN A 50 -1.12 4.80 -3.50
N SER A 51 -0.60 5.62 -2.58
CA SER A 51 0.25 6.75 -2.97
C SER A 51 1.59 6.27 -3.52
N HIS A 52 2.19 5.27 -2.88
CA HIS A 52 3.42 4.61 -3.31
C HIS A 52 3.54 3.22 -2.64
N LEU A 53 4.59 2.45 -2.94
CA LEU A 53 4.68 1.03 -2.60
C LEU A 53 5.49 0.67 -1.34
N HIS A 54 5.83 1.64 -0.48
CA HIS A 54 6.48 1.31 0.80
C HIS A 54 5.57 0.50 1.72
N TRP A 55 6.21 -0.37 2.52
CA TRP A 55 5.61 -1.35 3.44
C TRP A 55 4.61 -0.75 4.45
N ASP A 56 4.83 0.48 4.89
CA ASP A 56 3.97 1.18 5.84
C ASP A 56 2.65 1.65 5.21
N HIS A 57 2.67 1.92 3.90
CA HIS A 57 1.50 2.25 3.10
C HIS A 57 0.74 1.00 2.62
N THR A 58 1.46 0.00 2.12
CA THR A 58 0.84 -1.13 1.40
C THR A 58 0.61 -2.37 2.25
N GLY A 59 1.31 -2.55 3.38
CA GLY A 59 1.24 -3.82 4.12
C GLY A 59 -0.14 -4.21 4.67
N GLY A 60 -1.12 -3.30 4.66
CA GLY A 60 -2.51 -3.61 5.01
C GLY A 60 -3.36 -4.12 3.84
N ASN A 61 -2.87 -4.08 2.59
CA ASN A 61 -3.66 -4.30 1.38
C ASN A 61 -4.27 -5.71 1.32
N ALA A 62 -3.56 -6.73 1.82
CA ALA A 62 -4.07 -8.10 1.92
C ALA A 62 -5.35 -8.22 2.75
N LEU A 63 -5.60 -7.29 3.67
CA LEU A 63 -6.78 -7.28 4.54
C LEU A 63 -8.03 -6.74 3.86
N VAL A 64 -7.90 -6.20 2.63
CA VAL A 64 -8.98 -5.61 1.84
C VAL A 64 -9.02 -6.31 0.48
N PRO A 65 -9.46 -7.57 0.42
CA PRO A 65 -9.10 -8.49 -0.67
C PRO A 65 -9.83 -8.24 -2.00
N ASN A 66 -11.00 -7.60 -1.97
CA ASN A 66 -11.84 -7.44 -3.17
C ASN A 66 -11.59 -6.13 -3.93
N ALA A 67 -10.83 -5.21 -3.35
CA ALA A 67 -10.66 -3.88 -3.91
C ALA A 67 -9.81 -3.89 -5.19
N THR A 68 -10.11 -3.00 -6.13
CA THR A 68 -9.19 -2.66 -7.21
C THR A 68 -8.12 -1.70 -6.70
N ILE A 69 -6.85 -2.05 -6.87
CA ILE A 69 -5.73 -1.16 -6.57
C ILE A 69 -5.57 -0.14 -7.69
N ILE A 70 -5.57 1.14 -7.33
CA ILE A 70 -5.21 2.26 -8.19
C ILE A 70 -3.78 2.68 -7.83
N ILE A 71 -2.90 2.77 -8.82
CA ILE A 71 -1.48 3.08 -8.64
C ILE A 71 -0.93 3.75 -9.90
N GLN A 72 0.03 4.67 -9.76
CA GLN A 72 0.76 5.21 -10.91
C GLN A 72 1.55 4.10 -11.61
N GLU A 73 1.52 4.06 -12.94
CA GLU A 73 2.23 3.07 -13.77
C GLU A 73 3.73 3.03 -13.43
N LYS A 74 4.34 4.20 -13.28
CA LYS A 74 5.75 4.34 -12.92
C LYS A 74 6.10 3.76 -11.54
N GLU A 75 5.18 3.85 -10.58
CA GLU A 75 5.38 3.23 -9.27
C GLU A 75 5.23 1.70 -9.37
N TRP A 76 4.24 1.23 -10.13
CA TRP A 76 4.05 -0.20 -10.35
C TRP A 76 5.24 -0.85 -11.05
N GLU A 77 5.81 -0.21 -12.06
CA GLU A 77 7.06 -0.62 -12.70
C GLU A 77 8.20 -0.72 -11.68
N ALA A 78 8.41 0.33 -10.88
CA ALA A 78 9.44 0.33 -9.84
C ALA A 78 9.25 -0.78 -8.80
N GLY A 79 8.01 -1.16 -8.52
CA GLY A 79 7.66 -2.30 -7.67
C GLY A 79 7.81 -3.69 -8.31
N HIS A 80 8.20 -3.79 -9.58
CA HIS A 80 8.32 -5.07 -10.31
C HIS A 80 9.66 -5.29 -11.01
N VAL A 81 10.53 -4.28 -11.04
CA VAL A 81 11.91 -4.38 -11.54
C VAL A 81 12.85 -4.59 -10.35
N PRO A 82 13.61 -5.72 -10.27
CA PRO A 82 14.43 -6.06 -9.10
C PRO A 82 15.35 -4.94 -8.62
N GLU A 83 16.02 -4.26 -9.54
CA GLU A 83 16.96 -3.18 -9.23
C GLU A 83 16.23 -1.95 -8.65
N LEU A 84 15.00 -1.70 -9.09
CA LEU A 84 14.19 -0.59 -8.58
C LEU A 84 13.54 -0.95 -7.24
N ILE A 85 13.13 -2.21 -7.05
CA ILE A 85 12.65 -2.72 -5.76
C ILE A 85 13.72 -2.53 -4.69
N GLU A 86 14.96 -2.94 -4.98
CA GLU A 86 16.09 -2.78 -4.05
C GLU A 86 16.38 -1.29 -3.78
N ALA A 87 16.46 -0.47 -4.84
CA ALA A 87 16.78 0.95 -4.71
C ALA A 87 15.72 1.75 -3.92
N ASN A 88 14.46 1.32 -3.95
CA ASN A 88 13.35 1.99 -3.27
C ASN A 88 12.86 1.24 -2.02
N ILE A 89 13.52 0.15 -1.62
CA ILE A 89 13.17 -0.62 -0.41
C ILE A 89 11.70 -1.07 -0.45
N PHE A 90 11.25 -1.56 -1.60
CA PHE A 90 9.92 -2.13 -1.75
C PHE A 90 9.88 -3.60 -1.35
N ASN A 91 8.71 -4.04 -0.88
CA ASN A 91 8.45 -5.44 -0.58
C ASN A 91 7.21 -5.91 -1.36
N PRO A 92 7.37 -6.69 -2.45
CA PRO A 92 6.26 -7.18 -3.24
C PRO A 92 5.19 -7.96 -2.46
N GLU A 93 5.56 -8.59 -1.34
CA GLU A 93 4.60 -9.27 -0.46
C GLU A 93 3.63 -8.31 0.25
N ASP A 94 3.83 -6.99 0.17
CA ASP A 94 2.92 -5.99 0.72
C ASP A 94 1.91 -5.49 -0.33
N TYR A 95 2.06 -5.78 -1.63
CA TYR A 95 1.15 -5.25 -2.66
C TYR A 95 0.78 -6.21 -3.80
N ASN A 96 1.46 -7.34 -3.96
CA ASN A 96 1.21 -8.29 -5.05
C ASN A 96 0.42 -9.54 -4.58
N HIS A 97 -0.81 -9.33 -4.09
CA HIS A 97 -1.65 -10.41 -3.55
C HIS A 97 -2.64 -11.01 -4.56
N GLY A 98 -2.61 -10.55 -5.82
CA GLY A 98 -3.58 -10.94 -6.85
C GLY A 98 -4.83 -10.05 -6.95
N HIS A 99 -4.83 -8.87 -6.30
CA HIS A 99 -5.83 -7.83 -6.54
C HIS A 99 -5.93 -7.45 -8.02
N GLN A 100 -7.10 -6.98 -8.45
CA GLN A 100 -7.18 -6.25 -9.72
C GLN A 100 -6.37 -4.96 -9.60
N VAL A 101 -5.50 -4.67 -10.56
CA VAL A 101 -4.67 -3.46 -10.57
C VAL A 101 -5.03 -2.61 -11.77
N ARG A 102 -5.35 -1.34 -11.51
CA ARG A 102 -5.51 -0.30 -12.52
C ARG A 102 -4.33 0.66 -12.40
N GLN A 103 -3.41 0.55 -13.36
CA GLN A 103 -2.32 1.50 -13.51
C GLN A 103 -2.83 2.76 -14.19
N VAL A 104 -2.42 3.91 -13.69
CA VAL A 104 -2.78 5.23 -14.23
C VAL A 104 -1.49 6.02 -14.49
N ASP A 105 -1.55 6.98 -15.41
CA ASP A 105 -0.41 7.84 -15.73
C ASP A 105 -0.87 9.29 -15.67
N GLY A 106 -0.32 10.04 -14.73
CA GLY A 106 -0.68 11.44 -14.51
C GLY A 106 -1.88 11.62 -13.57
N GLU A 107 -2.55 12.76 -13.73
CA GLU A 107 -3.78 13.06 -13.00
C GLU A 107 -4.89 12.09 -13.41
N PHE A 108 -5.61 11.55 -12.42
CA PHE A 108 -6.66 10.58 -12.67
C PHE A 108 -7.87 10.81 -11.78
N ASP A 109 -9.01 11.09 -12.41
CA ASP A 109 -10.31 11.18 -11.76
C ASP A 109 -10.95 9.79 -11.68
N LEU A 110 -11.07 9.28 -10.45
CA LEU A 110 -11.53 7.91 -10.20
C LEU A 110 -12.97 7.69 -10.68
N PHE A 111 -13.84 8.69 -10.48
CA PHE A 111 -15.27 8.58 -10.75
C PHE A 111 -15.72 9.38 -11.99
N GLY A 112 -14.87 10.27 -12.50
CA GLY A 112 -15.19 11.14 -13.64
C GLY A 112 -16.08 12.33 -13.28
N ASP A 113 -16.28 12.59 -11.99
CA ASP A 113 -17.09 13.69 -11.46
C ASP A 113 -16.27 14.72 -10.66
N GLY A 114 -14.94 14.54 -10.59
CA GLY A 114 -14.01 15.42 -9.90
C GLY A 114 -13.98 15.27 -8.37
N THR A 115 -14.67 14.28 -7.78
CA THR A 115 -14.74 14.12 -6.32
C THR A 115 -13.48 13.49 -5.73
N VAL A 116 -12.85 12.56 -6.45
CA VAL A 116 -11.60 11.91 -6.07
C VAL A 116 -10.65 11.94 -7.26
N VAL A 117 -9.65 12.81 -7.17
CA VAL A 117 -8.63 12.98 -8.20
C VAL A 117 -7.27 12.67 -7.58
N THR A 118 -6.55 11.71 -8.17
CA THR A 118 -5.15 11.46 -7.82
C THR A 118 -4.26 12.39 -8.61
N VAL A 119 -3.29 13.01 -7.96
CA VAL A 119 -2.33 13.93 -8.59
C VAL A 119 -0.91 13.39 -8.35
N PRO A 120 -0.08 13.22 -9.39
CA PRO A 120 1.29 12.79 -9.21
C PRO A 120 2.12 13.82 -8.46
N THR A 121 2.91 13.37 -7.49
CA THR A 121 3.75 14.20 -6.63
C THR A 121 5.15 13.59 -6.48
N HIS A 122 5.74 13.26 -7.63
CA HIS A 122 6.99 12.53 -7.75
C HIS A 122 8.11 13.12 -6.88
N GLY A 123 8.91 12.24 -6.27
CA GLY A 123 10.06 12.64 -5.47
C GLY A 123 10.47 11.55 -4.51
N HIS A 124 9.62 11.26 -3.52
CA HIS A 124 9.87 10.23 -2.50
C HIS A 124 10.07 8.85 -3.12
N THR A 125 9.25 8.49 -4.10
CA THR A 125 9.40 7.30 -4.94
C THR A 125 9.12 7.66 -6.41
N PRO A 126 9.43 6.77 -7.37
CA PRO A 126 9.31 7.07 -8.79
C PRO A 126 7.92 7.53 -9.24
N GLY A 127 6.84 6.98 -8.69
CA GLY A 127 5.46 7.29 -9.04
C GLY A 127 4.58 7.74 -7.88
N HIS A 128 5.16 8.33 -6.83
CA HIS A 128 4.40 9.14 -5.85
C HIS A 128 3.66 10.30 -6.55
#